data_AF-A0A9D1JW29-F1
#
_entry.id   AF-A0A9D1JW29-F1
#
_cell.length_a   1.000
_cell.length_b   1.000
_cell.length_c   1.000
_cell.angle_alpha   90.00
_cell.angle_beta   90.00
_cell.angle_gamma   90.00
#
_symmetry.space_group_name_H-M   'P 1'
#
loop_
_entity.id
_entity.type
_entity.pdbx_description
1 polymer ?
#
loop_
_entity_poly.entity_id
_entity_poly.type
_entity_poly.pdbx_seq_one_letter_code
_entity_poly.pdbx_strand_id
1 'polypeptide(L)'
;MKPAAKIFTALFLLLCLIPGAGLLIFGPSEARANEAAPRKPELVDANGELNAGVLDDTEDYVNEAFSLRQELITLWAHVEALFGESAEDGVILGSDGWLYYADELADYTGTEPMTERQVFAAARNLALMREYAEGLGADFVFTIAPNKSSLYPEHMPA
;
A
#
# COMPACT_ATOMS: atom_id res chain seq x y z
N MET A 1 41.48 7.72 7.74
CA MET A 1 40.34 6.96 8.32
C MET A 1 40.88 5.80 9.17
N LYS A 2 40.39 5.65 10.41
CA LYS A 2 40.74 4.51 11.29
C LYS A 2 40.34 3.19 10.60
N PRO A 3 41.07 2.07 10.79
CA PRO A 3 40.78 0.80 10.12
C PRO A 3 39.35 0.29 10.40
N ALA A 4 38.84 0.49 11.61
CA ALA A 4 37.45 0.17 11.97
C ALA A 4 36.42 0.94 11.13
N ALA A 5 36.68 2.21 10.80
CA ALA A 5 35.78 3.00 9.96
C ALA A 5 35.75 2.48 8.52
N LYS A 6 36.89 2.02 7.99
CA LYS A 6 36.95 1.43 6.64
C LYS A 6 36.17 0.11 6.55
N ILE A 7 36.28 -0.73 7.57
CA ILE A 7 35.55 -2.01 7.66
C ILE A 7 34.04 -1.74 7.75
N PHE A 8 33.63 -0.79 8.60
CA PHE A 8 32.23 -0.40 8.72
C PHE A 8 31.67 0.13 7.39
N THR A 9 32.37 1.05 6.72
CA THR A 9 31.94 1.58 5.42
C THR A 9 31.86 0.48 4.36
N ALA A 10 32.83 -0.44 4.32
CA ALA A 10 32.81 -1.55 3.37
C ALA A 10 31.62 -2.49 3.61
N LEU A 11 31.33 -2.83 4.87
CA LEU A 11 30.18 -3.65 5.22
C LEU A 11 28.86 -2.96 4.88
N PHE A 12 28.74 -1.67 5.16
CA PHE A 12 27.55 -0.88 4.83
C PHE A 12 27.31 -0.83 3.33
N LEU A 13 28.34 -0.56 2.53
CA LEU A 13 28.24 -0.57 1.07
C LEU A 13 27.85 -1.95 0.53
N LEU A 14 28.41 -3.02 1.11
CA LEU A 14 28.07 -4.40 0.72
C LEU A 14 26.61 -4.72 1.04
N LEU A 15 26.11 -4.25 2.19
CA LEU A 15 24.70 -4.36 2.57
C LEU A 15 23.79 -3.61 1.59
N CYS A 16 24.14 -2.38 1.19
CA CYS A 16 23.39 -1.60 0.22
C CYS A 16 23.34 -2.22 -1.18
N LEU A 17 24.30 -3.09 -1.52
CA LEU A 17 24.32 -3.79 -2.81
C LEU A 17 23.41 -5.02 -2.83
N ILE A 18 22.91 -5.51 -1.68
CA ILE A 18 22.10 -6.72 -1.60
C ILE A 18 20.81 -6.62 -2.42
N PRO A 19 19.99 -5.55 -2.34
CA PRO A 19 18.75 -5.46 -3.13
C PRO A 19 19.00 -5.46 -4.64
N GLY A 20 20.02 -4.73 -5.10
CA GLY A 20 20.40 -4.67 -6.51
C GLY A 20 21.02 -5.97 -7.03
N ALA A 21 21.88 -6.63 -6.23
CA ALA A 21 22.42 -7.95 -6.56
C ALA A 21 21.32 -9.01 -6.57
N GLY A 22 20.35 -8.90 -5.65
CA GLY A 22 19.15 -9.73 -5.61
C GLY A 22 18.40 -9.68 -6.94
N LEU A 23 18.10 -8.47 -7.43
CA LEU A 23 17.40 -8.24 -8.70
C LEU A 23 18.10 -8.92 -9.89
N LEU A 24 19.44 -8.90 -9.92
CA LEU A 24 20.22 -9.53 -11.00
C LEU A 24 20.25 -11.06 -10.92
N ILE A 25 20.20 -11.63 -9.71
CA ILE A 25 20.37 -13.08 -9.48
C ILE A 25 19.02 -13.81 -9.47
N PHE A 26 18.01 -13.24 -8.80
CA PHE A 26 16.71 -13.86 -8.57
C PHE A 26 15.61 -13.30 -9.48
N GLY A 27 15.86 -12.17 -10.16
CA GLY A 27 14.88 -11.51 -11.01
C GLY A 27 13.90 -10.65 -10.22
N PRO A 28 12.99 -9.94 -10.92
CA PRO A 28 12.06 -9.01 -10.29
C PRO A 28 11.11 -9.73 -9.33
N SER A 29 10.79 -9.08 -8.21
CA SER A 29 9.71 -9.55 -7.32
C SER A 29 8.38 -9.60 -8.09
N GLU A 30 7.56 -10.61 -7.82
CA GLU A 30 6.20 -10.64 -8.37
C GLU A 30 5.34 -9.56 -7.73
N ALA A 31 4.52 -8.89 -8.53
CA ALA A 31 3.48 -8.01 -8.04
C ALA A 31 2.46 -8.84 -7.23
N ARG A 32 2.14 -8.38 -6.02
CA ARG A 32 1.13 -9.00 -5.16
C ARG A 32 0.02 -8.00 -4.84
N ALA A 33 -1.20 -8.52 -4.61
CA ALA A 33 -2.42 -7.75 -4.41
C ALA A 33 -2.84 -6.93 -5.64
N ASN A 34 -3.02 -5.61 -5.48
CA ASN A 34 -3.48 -4.68 -6.53
C ASN A 34 -2.34 -3.91 -7.20
N GLU A 35 -1.08 -4.29 -6.97
CA GLU A 35 0.07 -3.65 -7.61
C GLU A 35 0.14 -4.03 -9.10
N ALA A 36 0.45 -3.04 -9.95
CA ALA A 36 0.80 -3.30 -11.34
C ALA A 36 2.20 -3.91 -11.40
N ALA A 37 2.45 -4.81 -12.35
CA ALA A 37 3.79 -5.36 -12.54
C ALA A 37 4.76 -4.24 -12.96
N PRO A 38 5.97 -4.19 -12.37
CA PRO A 38 6.93 -3.15 -12.66
C PRO A 38 7.33 -3.19 -14.14
N ARG A 39 7.28 -2.04 -14.81
CA ARG A 39 7.58 -1.94 -16.24
C ARG A 39 9.10 -1.93 -16.43
N LYS A 40 9.61 -2.82 -17.28
CA LYS A 40 11.04 -2.82 -17.62
C LYS A 40 11.41 -1.55 -18.41
N PRO A 41 12.54 -0.89 -18.10
CA PRO A 41 12.99 0.26 -18.85
C PRO A 41 13.36 -0.14 -20.28
N GLU A 42 12.86 0.62 -21.25
CA GLU A 42 13.11 0.41 -22.67
C GLU A 42 14.07 1.48 -23.18
N LEU A 43 15.14 1.08 -23.89
CA LEU A 43 16.15 2.00 -24.44
C LEU A 43 15.60 2.87 -25.57
N VAL A 44 14.50 2.43 -26.17
CA VAL A 44 13.86 3.05 -27.31
C VAL A 44 12.41 3.29 -26.95
N ASP A 45 11.92 4.50 -27.21
CA ASP A 45 10.53 4.86 -26.96
C ASP A 45 9.59 4.25 -28.01
N ALA A 46 8.28 4.47 -27.85
CA ALA A 46 7.27 3.97 -28.77
C ALA A 46 7.40 4.54 -30.21
N ASN A 47 8.16 5.62 -30.39
CA ASN A 47 8.38 6.29 -31.67
C ASN A 47 9.68 5.84 -32.36
N GLY A 48 10.48 4.99 -31.72
CA GLY A 48 11.78 4.55 -32.25
C GLY A 48 12.95 5.47 -31.91
N GLU A 49 12.75 6.47 -31.05
CA GLU A 49 13.78 7.39 -30.58
C GLU A 49 14.43 6.88 -29.29
N LEU A 50 15.63 7.39 -28.97
CA LEU A 50 16.28 7.08 -27.70
C LEU A 50 15.43 7.64 -26.56
N ASN A 51 15.05 6.77 -25.62
CA ASN A 51 14.25 7.17 -24.48
C ASN A 51 15.08 8.12 -23.57
N ALA A 52 14.60 9.36 -23.41
CA ALA A 52 15.25 10.36 -22.57
C ALA A 52 15.08 10.08 -21.06
N GLY A 53 14.07 9.28 -20.69
CA GLY A 53 13.72 8.91 -19.32
C GLY A 53 14.24 7.55 -18.87
N VAL A 54 15.16 6.91 -19.61
CA VAL A 54 15.67 5.56 -19.28
C VAL A 54 16.20 5.46 -17.85
N LEU A 55 16.83 6.53 -17.33
CA LEU A 55 17.36 6.53 -15.97
C LEU A 55 16.23 6.53 -14.94
N ASP A 56 15.22 7.37 -15.12
CA ASP A 56 14.05 7.46 -14.24
C ASP A 56 13.25 6.14 -14.30
N ASP A 57 13.01 5.60 -15.50
CA ASP A 57 12.36 4.30 -15.70
C ASP A 57 13.15 3.16 -15.03
N THR A 58 14.48 3.27 -14.98
CA THR A 58 15.34 2.27 -14.31
C THR A 58 15.29 2.43 -12.80
N GLU A 59 15.25 3.66 -12.29
CA GLU A 59 15.07 3.94 -10.87
C GLU A 59 13.73 3.38 -10.37
N ASP A 60 12.63 3.70 -11.07
CA ASP A 60 11.30 3.21 -10.77
C ASP A 60 11.25 1.67 -10.82
N TYR A 61 11.80 1.08 -11.88
CA TYR A 61 11.88 -0.37 -12.01
C TYR A 61 12.67 -1.02 -10.86
N VAL A 62 13.82 -0.46 -10.47
CA VAL A 62 14.62 -1.02 -9.36
C VAL A 62 13.88 -0.86 -8.02
N ASN A 63 13.24 0.28 -7.78
CA ASN A 63 12.48 0.54 -6.55
C ASN A 63 11.26 -0.38 -6.42
N GLU A 64 10.59 -0.71 -7.52
CA GLU A 64 9.40 -1.57 -7.51
C GLU A 64 9.75 -3.06 -7.60
N ALA A 65 10.83 -3.41 -8.30
CA ALA A 65 11.12 -4.79 -8.69
C ALA A 65 12.20 -5.48 -7.85
N PHE A 66 12.92 -4.80 -6.94
CA PHE A 66 14.04 -5.42 -6.23
C PHE A 66 13.64 -6.73 -5.54
N SER A 67 14.47 -7.76 -5.71
CA SER A 67 14.24 -9.05 -5.06
C SER A 67 14.40 -8.90 -3.56
N LEU A 68 13.57 -9.61 -2.79
CA LEU A 68 13.47 -9.54 -1.34
C LEU A 68 12.67 -8.35 -0.79
N ARG A 69 12.00 -7.55 -1.64
CA ARG A 69 11.10 -6.47 -1.18
C ARG A 69 10.09 -6.97 -0.16
N GLN A 70 9.38 -8.04 -0.48
CA GLN A 70 8.33 -8.56 0.40
C GLN A 70 8.91 -9.10 1.72
N GLU A 71 10.02 -9.80 1.66
CA GLU A 71 10.71 -10.37 2.81
C GLU A 71 11.24 -9.28 3.72
N LEU A 72 11.79 -8.19 3.16
CA LEU A 72 12.26 -7.03 3.90
C LEU A 72 11.11 -6.23 4.51
N ILE A 73 10.01 -6.01 3.77
CA ILE A 73 8.80 -5.38 4.30
C ILE A 73 8.22 -6.22 5.44
N THR A 74 8.13 -7.54 5.26
CA THR A 74 7.61 -8.46 6.27
C THR A 74 8.52 -8.49 7.50
N LEU A 75 9.85 -8.54 7.30
CA LEU A 75 10.83 -8.48 8.38
C LEU A 75 10.74 -7.16 9.13
N TRP A 76 10.61 -6.05 8.40
CA TRP A 76 10.44 -4.71 8.96
C TRP A 76 9.17 -4.62 9.80
N ALA A 77 8.03 -5.08 9.26
CA ALA A 77 6.77 -5.16 10.00
C ALA A 77 6.85 -6.05 11.26
N HIS A 78 7.61 -7.15 11.22
CA HIS A 78 7.85 -7.96 12.42
C HIS A 78 8.72 -7.22 13.45
N VAL A 79 9.72 -6.46 12.99
CA VAL A 79 10.56 -5.65 13.87
C VAL A 79 9.72 -4.57 14.54
N GLU A 80 8.89 -3.84 13.79
CA GLU A 80 7.99 -2.81 14.35
C GLU A 80 6.93 -3.41 15.27
N ALA A 81 6.38 -4.58 14.93
CA ALA A 81 5.46 -5.31 15.81
C ALA A 81 6.09 -5.68 17.16
N LEU A 82 7.41 -5.92 17.22
CA LEU A 82 8.12 -6.12 18.49
C LEU A 82 8.19 -4.84 19.35
N PHE A 83 8.08 -3.67 18.72
CA PHE A 83 8.00 -2.38 19.40
C PHE A 83 6.55 -1.91 19.62
N GLY A 84 5.55 -2.69 19.17
CA GLY A 84 4.13 -2.36 19.30
C GLY A 84 3.66 -1.28 18.32
N GLU A 85 4.45 -0.99 17.28
CA GLU A 85 4.12 -0.04 16.23
C GLU A 85 3.68 -0.81 14.98
N SER A 86 2.66 -0.29 14.29
CA SER A 86 2.25 -0.82 12.99
C SER A 86 3.11 -0.17 11.91
N ALA A 87 3.54 -0.96 10.92
CA ALA A 87 4.42 -0.53 9.84
C ALA A 87 3.84 0.53 8.90
N GLU A 88 2.55 0.79 9.03
CA GLU A 88 1.80 1.73 8.22
C GLU A 88 0.86 2.49 9.14
N ASP A 89 0.97 3.83 9.15
CA ASP A 89 0.18 4.74 9.99
C ASP A 89 -1.35 4.51 9.87
N GLY A 90 -1.78 3.84 8.79
CA GLY A 90 -3.18 3.52 8.51
C GLY A 90 -3.61 2.10 8.84
N VAL A 91 -2.79 1.26 9.51
CA VAL A 91 -3.12 -0.15 9.76
C VAL A 91 -3.06 -0.50 11.25
N ILE A 92 -4.07 -1.21 11.76
CA ILE A 92 -4.14 -1.77 13.10
C ILE A 92 -3.91 -3.29 13.01
N LEU A 93 -2.98 -3.79 13.82
CA LEU A 93 -2.74 -5.23 13.97
C LEU A 93 -3.74 -5.84 14.95
N GLY A 94 -4.57 -6.74 14.46
CA GLY A 94 -5.49 -7.57 15.22
C GLY A 94 -4.87 -8.89 15.69
N SER A 95 -5.69 -9.74 16.32
CA SER A 95 -5.26 -11.10 16.72
C SER A 95 -5.03 -12.00 15.51
N ASP A 96 -4.23 -13.06 15.67
CA ASP A 96 -3.93 -14.05 14.63
C ASP A 96 -3.40 -13.47 13.30
N GLY A 97 -2.73 -12.32 13.35
CA GLY A 97 -2.14 -11.66 12.18
C GLY A 97 -3.14 -10.92 11.29
N TRP A 98 -4.35 -10.66 11.78
CA TRP A 98 -5.33 -9.85 11.06
C TRP A 98 -4.91 -8.38 10.98
N LEU A 99 -5.16 -7.75 9.84
CA LEU A 99 -4.88 -6.33 9.61
C LEU A 99 -6.19 -5.57 9.35
N TYR A 100 -6.36 -4.44 10.02
CA TYR A 100 -7.51 -3.53 9.88
C TYR A 100 -7.05 -2.14 9.50
N TYR A 101 -7.88 -1.33 8.86
CA TYR A 101 -7.55 0.07 8.66
C TYR A 101 -7.75 0.85 9.96
N ALA A 102 -6.83 1.76 10.28
CA ALA A 102 -6.93 2.61 11.47
C ALA A 102 -8.16 3.52 11.42
N ASP A 103 -8.53 3.99 10.22
CA ASP A 103 -9.73 4.82 10.00
C ASP A 103 -11.03 4.07 10.35
N GLU A 104 -11.06 2.73 10.27
CA GLU A 104 -12.23 1.95 10.68
C GLU A 104 -12.43 1.93 12.22
N LEU A 105 -11.43 2.36 13.02
CA LEU A 105 -11.51 2.29 14.46
C LEU A 105 -12.61 3.21 15.02
N ALA A 106 -12.75 4.41 14.45
CA ALA A 106 -13.79 5.35 14.86
C ALA A 106 -15.19 4.84 14.51
N ASP A 107 -15.33 4.19 13.35
CA ASP A 107 -16.58 3.52 12.93
C ASP A 107 -16.90 2.33 13.82
N TYR A 108 -15.90 1.50 14.16
CA TYR A 108 -16.04 0.31 15.01
C TYR A 108 -16.41 0.66 16.46
N THR A 109 -15.74 1.66 17.04
CA THR A 109 -15.97 2.11 18.42
C THR A 109 -17.13 3.08 18.55
N GLY A 110 -17.63 3.62 17.43
CA GLY A 110 -18.73 4.59 17.39
C GLY A 110 -18.36 5.95 17.97
N THR A 111 -17.07 6.33 17.96
CA THR A 111 -16.58 7.56 18.59
C THR A 111 -16.77 8.80 17.73
N GLU A 112 -16.80 8.64 16.40
CA GLU A 112 -16.97 9.74 15.45
C GLU A 112 -18.11 9.51 14.44
N PRO A 113 -19.36 9.36 14.91
CA PRO A 113 -20.49 9.23 14.00
C PRO A 113 -20.68 10.51 13.17
N MET A 114 -21.19 10.35 11.95
CA MET A 114 -21.59 11.47 11.12
C MET A 114 -22.58 12.38 11.87
N THR A 115 -22.32 13.68 11.85
CA THR A 115 -23.26 14.69 12.34
C THR A 115 -24.55 14.66 11.53
N GLU A 116 -25.66 15.15 12.11
CA GLU A 116 -26.94 15.27 11.40
C GLU A 116 -26.82 16.02 10.07
N ARG A 117 -25.95 17.05 10.04
CA ARG A 117 -25.67 17.82 8.81
C ARG A 117 -24.97 16.97 7.75
N GLN A 118 -23.99 16.15 8.14
CA GLN A 118 -23.30 15.25 7.22
C GLN A 118 -24.25 14.17 6.70
N VAL A 119 -25.09 13.60 7.56
CA VAL A 119 -26.12 12.63 7.17
C VAL A 119 -27.09 13.25 6.17
N PHE A 120 -27.58 14.46 6.44
CA PHE A 120 -28.45 15.20 5.52
C PHE A 120 -27.79 15.44 4.17
N ALA A 121 -26.52 15.86 4.15
CA ALA A 121 -25.78 16.11 2.92
C ALA A 121 -25.58 14.83 2.10
N ALA A 122 -25.20 13.72 2.74
CA ALA A 122 -25.05 12.43 2.08
C ALA A 122 -26.38 11.93 1.50
N ALA A 123 -27.46 11.98 2.28
CA ALA A 123 -28.81 11.62 1.82
C ALA A 123 -29.27 12.49 0.64
N ARG A 124 -28.98 13.80 0.68
CA ARG A 124 -29.31 14.71 -0.42
C ARG A 124 -28.54 14.39 -1.69
N ASN A 125 -27.26 14.07 -1.58
CA ASN A 125 -26.45 13.67 -2.73
C ASN A 125 -26.98 12.37 -3.36
N LEU A 126 -27.30 11.37 -2.55
CA LEU A 126 -27.90 10.11 -3.02
C LEU A 126 -29.26 10.34 -3.69
N ALA A 127 -30.08 11.25 -3.15
CA ALA A 127 -31.36 11.61 -3.77
C ALA A 127 -31.18 12.24 -5.15
N LEU A 128 -30.20 13.14 -5.32
CA LEU A 128 -29.90 13.76 -6.61
C LEU A 128 -29.36 12.75 -7.64
N MET A 129 -28.49 11.83 -7.21
CA MET A 129 -27.98 10.75 -8.06
C MET A 129 -29.11 9.86 -8.57
N ARG A 130 -30.04 9.51 -7.67
CA ARG A 130 -31.24 8.75 -8.01
C ARG A 130 -32.13 9.48 -9.00
N GLU A 131 -32.47 10.74 -8.73
CA GLU A 131 -33.30 11.58 -9.62
C GLU A 131 -32.72 11.64 -11.04
N TYR A 132 -31.39 11.76 -11.15
CA TYR A 132 -30.70 11.76 -12.44
C TYR A 132 -30.79 10.40 -13.15
N ALA A 133 -30.49 9.30 -12.46
CA ALA A 133 -30.51 7.95 -13.05
C ALA A 133 -31.92 7.53 -13.47
N GLU A 134 -32.91 7.72 -12.60
CA GLU A 134 -34.32 7.40 -12.86
C GLU A 134 -34.89 8.31 -13.96
N GLY A 135 -34.46 9.57 -14.03
CA GLY A 135 -34.81 10.49 -15.11
C GLY A 135 -34.32 10.05 -16.49
N LEU A 136 -33.31 9.19 -16.55
CA LEU A 136 -32.82 8.55 -17.79
C LEU A 136 -33.43 7.15 -18.02
N GLY A 137 -34.37 6.72 -17.17
CA GLY A 137 -35.01 5.41 -17.25
C GLY A 137 -34.18 4.25 -16.72
N ALA A 138 -33.17 4.52 -15.87
CA ALA A 138 -32.38 3.50 -15.20
C ALA A 138 -32.81 3.29 -13.74
N ASP A 139 -32.70 2.07 -13.23
CA ASP A 139 -32.91 1.77 -11.82
C ASP A 139 -31.68 2.19 -11.00
N PHE A 140 -31.91 2.87 -9.88
CA PHE A 140 -30.86 3.28 -8.96
C PHE A 140 -30.83 2.38 -7.72
N VAL A 141 -29.69 1.74 -7.45
CA VAL A 141 -29.46 0.92 -6.25
C VAL A 141 -28.27 1.46 -5.49
N PHE A 142 -28.46 1.72 -4.21
CA PHE A 142 -27.41 2.10 -3.27
C PHE A 142 -27.23 1.00 -2.23
N THR A 143 -25.98 0.63 -1.94
CA THR A 143 -25.64 -0.33 -0.90
C THR A 143 -24.41 0.14 -0.14
N ILE A 144 -24.35 -0.18 1.16
CA ILE A 144 -23.23 0.12 2.03
C ILE A 144 -22.45 -1.17 2.20
N ALA A 145 -21.22 -1.20 1.72
CA ALA A 145 -20.32 -2.31 1.99
C ALA A 145 -19.92 -2.26 3.48
N PRO A 146 -20.05 -3.36 4.24
CA PRO A 146 -19.62 -3.39 5.62
C PRO A 146 -18.09 -3.30 5.72
N ASN A 147 -17.61 -2.60 6.75
CA ASN A 147 -16.19 -2.55 7.09
C ASN A 147 -15.70 -3.95 7.55
N LYS A 148 -14.39 -4.21 7.42
CA LYS A 148 -13.79 -5.48 7.83
C LYS A 148 -13.98 -5.73 9.33
N SER A 149 -13.81 -4.68 10.12
CA SER A 149 -14.08 -4.64 11.57
C SER A 149 -15.53 -4.96 11.96
N SER A 150 -16.51 -4.68 11.09
CA SER A 150 -17.91 -5.04 11.33
C SER A 150 -18.20 -6.52 11.06
N LEU A 151 -17.47 -7.13 10.13
CA LEU A 151 -17.64 -8.55 9.77
C LEU A 151 -16.86 -9.49 10.68
N TYR A 152 -15.68 -9.06 11.15
CA TYR A 152 -14.75 -9.87 11.95
C TYR A 152 -14.31 -9.10 13.22
N PRO A 153 -15.23 -8.74 14.11
CA PRO A 153 -14.90 -7.99 15.33
C PRO A 153 -14.02 -8.79 16.31
N GLU A 154 -14.09 -10.12 16.29
CA GLU A 154 -13.36 -11.03 17.19
C GLU A 154 -11.84 -10.96 17.03
N HIS A 155 -11.36 -10.46 15.90
CA HIS A 155 -9.95 -10.28 15.62
C HIS A 155 -9.46 -8.85 15.82
N MET A 156 -10.34 -7.90 16.17
CA MET A 156 -9.92 -6.55 16.56
C MET A 156 -9.09 -6.61 17.85
N PRO A 157 -8.04 -5.79 18.00
CA PRO A 157 -7.30 -5.68 19.25
C PRO A 157 -8.21 -5.12 20.36
N ALA A 158 -8.03 -5.63 21.58
CA ALA A 158 -8.80 -5.25 22.77
C ALA A 158 -8.33 -3.92 23.38
#